data_AF-A0A9D5A1U2-F1
#
_entry.id   AF-A0A9D5A1U2-F1
#
_cell.length_a   1.000
_cell.length_b   1.000
_cell.length_c   1.000
_cell.angle_alpha   90.00
_cell.angle_beta   90.00
_cell.angle_gamma   90.00
#
_symmetry.space_group_name_H-M   'P 1'
#
loop_
_entity.id
_entity.type
_entity.pdbx_description
1 polymer ?
#
loop_
_entity_poly.entity_id
_entity_poly.type
_entity_poly.pdbx_seq_one_letter_code
_entity_poly.pdbx_strand_id
1 'polypeptide(L)'
;MTCSTDSIVLRDDDRDTMKMLRYIAEKLSKNLTPSVDQLLQLLDKLELVLSNLDHDPPKPIQGSPVLPIKTLISDQVMRHTNEDVKISCSACLTEIARITTPNSPYDDEHMKVLVLT
;
A
#
# COMPACT_ATOMS: atom_id res chain seq x y z
N MET A 1 26.30 -25.20 11.52
CA MET A 1 24.90 -25.25 11.05
C MET A 1 24.08 -24.35 11.96
N THR A 2 24.12 -23.04 11.70
CA THR A 2 23.43 -22.05 12.54
C THR A 2 21.96 -22.04 12.17
N CYS A 3 21.15 -22.68 13.00
CA CYS A 3 19.72 -22.47 13.04
C CYS A 3 19.49 -21.11 13.71
N SER A 4 19.53 -20.04 12.93
CA SER A 4 19.01 -18.74 13.37
C SER A 4 17.52 -18.75 13.14
N THR A 5 16.77 -19.15 14.16
CA THR A 5 15.38 -18.74 14.29
C THR A 5 15.40 -17.24 14.54
N ASP A 6 15.36 -16.45 13.47
CA ASP A 6 14.93 -15.05 13.55
C ASP A 6 13.45 -15.09 13.94
N SER A 7 13.21 -15.12 15.26
CA SER A 7 12.00 -14.56 15.82
C SER A 7 11.89 -13.16 15.24
N ILE A 8 10.95 -12.95 14.30
CA ILE A 8 10.72 -11.65 13.67
C ILE A 8 10.18 -10.74 14.76
N VAL A 9 11.08 -10.14 15.55
CA VAL A 9 10.75 -9.04 16.44
C VAL A 9 10.50 -7.85 15.52
N LEU A 10 9.24 -7.69 15.14
CA LEU A 10 8.78 -6.49 14.44
C LEU A 10 9.16 -5.26 15.26
N ARG A 11 9.73 -4.24 14.61
CA ARG A 11 9.96 -2.96 15.29
C ARG A 11 8.61 -2.34 15.66
N ASP A 12 8.59 -1.49 16.68
CA ASP A 12 7.36 -0.85 17.17
C ASP A 12 6.66 -0.08 16.05
N ASP A 13 7.44 0.62 15.21
CA ASP A 13 6.97 1.36 14.04
C ASP A 13 6.30 0.46 12.98
N ASP A 14 6.83 -0.76 12.77
CA ASP A 14 6.27 -1.70 11.80
C ASP A 14 4.88 -2.19 12.27
N ARG A 15 4.73 -2.44 13.58
CA ARG A 15 3.45 -2.84 14.18
C ARG A 15 2.41 -1.74 14.10
N ASP A 16 2.82 -0.49 14.33
CA ASP A 16 1.91 0.65 14.27
C ASP A 16 1.49 0.96 12.83
N THR A 17 2.41 0.80 11.87
CA THR A 17 2.09 0.85 10.43
C THR A 17 1.04 -0.19 10.03
N MET A 18 1.20 -1.44 10.48
CA MET A 18 0.19 -2.49 10.23
C MET A 18 -1.18 -2.16 10.82
N LYS A 19 -1.22 -1.65 12.06
CA LYS A 19 -2.48 -1.22 12.70
C LYS A 19 -3.15 -0.10 11.90
N MET A 20 -2.36 0.86 11.42
CA MET A 20 -2.88 1.99 10.65
C MET A 20 -3.46 1.54 9.31
N LEU A 21 -2.75 0.69 8.55
CA LEU A 21 -3.26 0.11 7.30
C LEU A 21 -4.57 -0.64 7.51
N ARG A 22 -4.68 -1.43 8.59
CA ARG A 22 -5.91 -2.14 8.94
C ARG A 22 -7.05 -1.19 9.29
N TYR A 23 -6.78 -0.17 10.11
CA TYR A 23 -7.76 0.84 10.49
C TYR A 23 -8.32 1.56 9.25
N ILE A 24 -7.46 2.00 8.34
CA ILE A 24 -7.86 2.67 7.10
C ILE A 24 -8.71 1.72 6.25
N ALA A 25 -8.26 0.47 6.04
CA ALA A 25 -9.01 -0.51 5.27
C ALA A 25 -10.41 -0.74 5.84
N GLU A 26 -10.54 -0.91 7.16
CA GLU A 26 -11.84 -1.04 7.82
C GLU A 26 -12.73 0.19 7.65
N LYS A 27 -12.16 1.40 7.73
CA LYS A 27 -12.91 2.65 7.56
C LYS A 27 -13.40 2.83 6.12
N LEU A 28 -12.56 2.49 5.14
CA LEU A 28 -12.94 2.49 3.73
C LEU A 28 -14.02 1.43 3.44
N SER A 29 -13.97 0.26 4.09
CA SER A 29 -14.95 -0.82 3.87
C SER A 29 -16.30 -0.60 4.57
N LYS A 30 -16.33 0.05 5.74
CA LYS A 30 -17.56 0.19 6.56
C LYS A 30 -18.41 1.41 6.17
N ASN A 31 -17.84 2.43 5.54
CA ASN A 31 -18.58 3.63 5.18
C ASN A 31 -19.36 3.43 3.87
N LEU A 32 -20.68 3.27 3.99
CA LEU A 32 -21.57 3.07 2.84
C LEU A 32 -21.62 4.28 1.88
N THR A 33 -21.19 5.47 2.33
CA THR A 33 -20.94 6.69 1.54
C THR A 33 -20.21 7.73 2.43
N PRO A 34 -18.86 7.74 2.50
CA PRO A 34 -18.15 8.81 3.19
C PRO A 34 -18.40 10.15 2.47
N SER A 35 -18.35 11.27 3.19
CA SER A 35 -18.25 12.57 2.48
C SER A 35 -16.95 12.61 1.68
N VAL A 36 -16.92 13.44 0.63
CA VAL A 36 -15.71 13.62 -0.19
C VAL A 36 -14.50 13.98 0.68
N ASP A 37 -14.66 14.92 1.61
CA ASP A 37 -13.57 15.33 2.51
C ASP A 37 -13.08 14.19 3.41
N GLN A 38 -14.00 13.35 3.92
CA GLN A 38 -13.63 12.21 4.75
C GLN A 38 -12.90 11.13 3.94
N LEU A 39 -13.32 10.92 2.70
CA LEU A 39 -12.66 9.98 1.80
C LEU A 39 -11.26 10.47 1.44
N LEU A 40 -11.11 11.74 1.07
CA LEU A 40 -9.81 12.35 0.80
C LEU A 40 -8.88 12.24 2.02
N GLN A 41 -9.34 12.58 3.23
CA GLN A 41 -8.54 12.42 4.45
C GLN A 41 -8.10 10.98 4.73
N LEU A 42 -8.90 9.98 4.35
CA LEU A 42 -8.52 8.57 4.47
C LEU A 42 -7.50 8.16 3.40
N LEU A 43 -7.66 8.66 2.18
CA LEU A 43 -6.73 8.41 1.07
C LEU A 43 -5.37 9.10 1.30
N ASP A 44 -5.35 10.34 1.77
CA ASP A 44 -4.10 11.06 2.07
C ASP A 44 -3.31 10.37 3.19
N LYS A 45 -4.01 9.87 4.21
CA LYS A 45 -3.38 9.07 5.28
C LYS A 45 -2.84 7.74 4.75
N LEU A 46 -3.55 7.12 3.81
CA LEU A 46 -3.11 5.87 3.20
C LEU A 46 -1.87 6.10 2.36
N GLU A 47 -1.89 7.11 1.49
CA GLU A 47 -0.74 7.52 0.68
C GLU A 47 0.48 7.79 1.55
N LEU A 48 0.34 8.60 2.60
CA LEU A 48 1.44 8.90 3.52
C LEU A 48 2.01 7.63 4.19
N VAL A 49 1.15 6.68 4.57
CA VAL A 49 1.64 5.43 5.17
C VAL A 49 2.36 4.59 4.12
N LEU A 50 1.82 4.49 2.91
CA LEU A 50 2.41 3.70 1.82
C LEU A 50 3.72 4.31 1.32
N SER A 51 3.85 5.64 1.25
CA SER A 51 5.06 6.33 0.78
C SER A 51 6.26 6.09 1.71
N ASN A 52 6.01 5.80 2.98
CA ASN A 52 7.04 5.50 3.97
C ASN A 52 7.45 4.02 4.01
N LEU A 53 6.80 3.15 3.22
CA LEU A 53 7.16 1.74 3.13
C LEU A 53 8.24 1.51 2.08
N ASP A 54 9.28 0.77 2.44
CA ASP A 54 10.27 0.28 1.49
C ASP A 54 9.66 -0.73 0.50
N HIS A 55 10.39 -1.00 -0.59
CA HIS A 55 10.01 -1.97 -1.62
C HIS A 55 9.96 -3.42 -1.09
N ASP A 56 10.64 -3.71 0.02
CA ASP A 56 10.61 -5.01 0.71
C ASP A 56 10.30 -4.79 2.20
N PRO A 57 9.05 -4.45 2.55
CA PRO A 57 8.70 -4.22 3.94
C PRO A 57 8.77 -5.56 4.69
N PRO A 58 8.93 -5.55 6.02
CA PRO A 58 8.94 -6.78 6.82
C PRO A 58 7.75 -7.69 6.50
N LYS A 59 7.95 -9.01 6.47
CA LYS A 59 6.93 -10.03 6.11
C LYS A 59 5.53 -9.78 6.70
N PRO A 60 5.38 -9.34 7.97
CA PRO A 60 4.06 -9.06 8.53
C PRO A 60 3.34 -7.88 7.85
N ILE A 61 4.09 -6.88 7.35
CA ILE A 61 3.56 -5.75 6.57
C ILE A 61 3.29 -6.17 5.12
N GLN A 62 4.06 -7.06 4.49
CA GLN A 62 3.87 -7.44 3.07
C GLN A 62 2.43 -7.88 2.74
N GLY A 63 1.72 -8.53 3.68
CA GLY A 63 0.32 -8.92 3.51
C GLY A 63 -0.72 -7.84 3.84
N SER A 64 -0.31 -6.74 4.47
CA SER A 64 -1.21 -5.69 4.96
C SER A 64 -1.74 -4.76 3.84
N PRO A 65 -0.93 -4.29 2.86
CA PRO A 65 -1.41 -3.50 1.72
C PRO A 65 -2.49 -4.19 0.88
N VAL A 66 -2.55 -5.53 0.90
CA VAL A 66 -3.57 -6.31 0.18
C VAL A 66 -4.99 -5.97 0.64
N LEU A 67 -5.19 -5.61 1.91
CA LEU A 67 -6.51 -5.21 2.42
C LEU A 67 -6.97 -3.85 1.86
N PRO A 68 -6.20 -2.75 2.02
CA PRO A 68 -6.51 -1.48 1.37
C PRO A 68 -6.71 -1.61 -0.14
N ILE A 69 -5.90 -2.39 -0.85
CA ILE A 69 -6.04 -2.63 -2.30
C ILE A 69 -7.43 -3.17 -2.64
N LYS A 70 -7.86 -4.24 -1.97
CA LYS A 70 -9.19 -4.84 -2.23
C LYS A 70 -10.31 -3.85 -1.98
N THR A 71 -10.15 -2.96 -1.01
CA THR A 71 -11.13 -1.92 -0.72
C THR A 71 -11.08 -0.76 -1.71
N LEU A 72 -9.89 -0.31 -2.13
CA LEU A 72 -9.69 0.75 -3.12
C LEU A 72 -10.17 0.34 -4.52
N ILE A 73 -9.93 -0.92 -4.92
CA ILE A 73 -10.39 -1.47 -6.19
C ILE A 73 -11.90 -1.76 -6.17
N SER A 74 -12.57 -1.62 -5.02
CA SER A 74 -14.02 -1.71 -5.01
C SER A 74 -14.62 -0.64 -5.93
N ASP A 75 -15.68 -1.04 -6.65
CA ASP A 75 -16.39 -0.18 -7.59
C ASP A 75 -16.82 1.17 -6.97
N GLN A 76 -16.93 1.28 -5.64
CA GLN A 76 -17.35 2.51 -4.96
C GLN A 76 -16.29 3.61 -4.95
N VAL A 77 -14.99 3.28 -4.79
CA VAL A 77 -13.94 4.31 -4.72
C VAL A 77 -13.50 4.71 -6.13
N MET A 78 -13.36 3.75 -7.05
CA MET A 78 -12.93 4.02 -8.43
C MET A 78 -13.99 4.71 -9.30
N ARG A 79 -15.28 4.50 -9.01
CA ARG A 79 -16.39 5.15 -9.76
C ARG A 79 -16.85 6.46 -9.15
N HIS A 80 -16.13 6.98 -8.16
CA HIS A 80 -16.47 8.25 -7.53
C HIS A 80 -16.45 9.39 -8.56
N THR A 81 -17.38 10.34 -8.50
CA THR A 81 -17.49 11.41 -9.51
C THR A 81 -16.53 12.58 -9.28
N ASN A 82 -16.15 12.83 -8.02
CA ASN A 82 -15.14 13.84 -7.67
C ASN A 82 -13.75 13.43 -8.20
N GLU A 83 -13.06 14.40 -8.82
CA GLU A 83 -11.77 14.22 -9.47
C GLU A 83 -10.62 14.07 -8.47
N ASP A 84 -10.61 14.84 -7.39
CA ASP A 84 -9.59 14.76 -6.34
C ASP A 84 -9.53 13.36 -5.73
N VAL A 85 -10.69 12.73 -5.49
CA VAL A 85 -10.77 11.35 -5.00
C VAL A 85 -10.10 10.38 -5.97
N LYS A 86 -10.27 10.57 -7.28
CA LYS A 86 -9.62 9.71 -8.29
C LYS A 86 -8.10 9.93 -8.31
N ILE A 87 -7.65 11.18 -8.18
CA ILE A 87 -6.23 11.53 -8.12
C ILE A 87 -5.58 10.87 -6.90
N SER A 88 -6.13 11.06 -5.70
CA SER A 88 -5.60 10.46 -4.47
C SER A 88 -5.64 8.92 -4.53
N CYS A 89 -6.68 8.34 -5.15
CA CYS A 89 -6.76 6.90 -5.33
C CYS A 89 -5.67 6.37 -6.27
N SER A 90 -5.38 7.10 -7.35
CA SER A 90 -4.31 6.77 -8.31
C SER A 90 -2.92 6.87 -7.66
N ALA A 91 -2.72 7.88 -6.79
CA ALA A 91 -1.49 8.01 -5.99
C ALA A 91 -1.30 6.81 -5.05
N CYS A 92 -2.35 6.43 -4.30
CA CYS A 92 -2.31 5.24 -3.45
C CYS A 92 -1.97 3.96 -4.23
N LEU A 93 -2.60 3.75 -5.40
CA LEU A 93 -2.32 2.60 -6.26
C LEU A 93 -0.88 2.59 -6.78
N THR A 94 -0.31 3.76 -7.07
CA THR A 94 1.08 3.91 -7.52
C THR A 94 2.05 3.48 -6.42
N GLU A 95 1.82 3.92 -5.17
CA GLU A 95 2.65 3.49 -4.04
C GLU A 95 2.51 2.00 -3.74
N ILE A 96 1.29 1.47 -3.83
CA ILE A 96 1.06 0.02 -3.75
C ILE A 96 1.86 -0.71 -4.82
N ALA A 97 1.83 -0.24 -6.07
CA ALA A 97 2.58 -0.86 -7.16
C ALA A 97 4.08 -0.82 -6.86
N ARG A 98 4.60 0.30 -6.35
CA ARG A 98 6.00 0.42 -5.91
C ARG A 98 6.37 -0.58 -4.82
N ILE A 99 5.51 -0.80 -3.82
CA ILE A 99 5.75 -1.76 -2.71
C ILE A 99 5.61 -3.21 -3.18
N THR A 100 4.72 -3.49 -4.11
CA THR A 100 4.39 -4.87 -4.55
C THR A 100 5.14 -5.29 -5.81
N THR A 101 5.91 -4.39 -6.42
CA THR A 101 6.80 -4.73 -7.53
C THR A 101 7.77 -5.81 -7.02
N PRO A 102 7.95 -6.94 -7.71
CA PRO A 102 8.96 -7.91 -7.34
C PRO A 102 10.35 -7.26 -7.41
N ASN A 103 11.27 -7.64 -6.51
CA ASN A 103 12.67 -7.22 -6.62
C ASN A 103 13.12 -7.48 -8.05
N SER A 104 13.50 -6.41 -8.76
CA SER A 104 13.77 -6.47 -10.19
C SER A 104 14.72 -7.63 -10.48
N PRO A 105 14.43 -8.50 -11.46
CA PRO A 105 15.19 -9.74 -11.70
C PRO A 105 16.61 -9.52 -12.23
N TYR A 106 17.08 -8.28 -12.27
CA TYR A 106 18.41 -7.94 -12.74
C TYR A 106 19.35 -7.91 -11.53
N ASP A 107 20.00 -9.05 -11.29
CA ASP A 107 21.33 -9.07 -10.70
C ASP A 107 22.18 -8.02 -11.44
N ASP A 108 22.89 -7.18 -10.69
CA ASP A 108 23.45 -5.88 -11.09
C ASP A 108 24.38 -5.93 -12.33
N GLU A 109 24.69 -7.13 -12.84
CA GLU A 109 25.53 -7.36 -14.03
C GLU A 109 24.78 -7.32 -15.38
N HIS A 110 23.44 -7.40 -15.42
CA HIS A 110 22.71 -7.56 -16.68
C HIS A 110 21.59 -6.55 -16.93
N MET A 111 21.90 -5.26 -16.94
CA MET A 111 20.95 -4.25 -17.42
C MET A 111 20.78 -4.34 -18.96
N LYS A 112 19.72 -5.01 -19.45
CA LYS A 112 19.18 -4.77 -20.79
C LYS A 112 18.03 -3.78 -20.67
N VAL A 113 18.31 -2.58 -21.16
CA VAL A 113 17.38 -1.49 -21.39
C VAL A 113 16.11 -2.01 -22.05
N LEU A 114 15.03 -2.16 -21.27
CA LEU A 114 13.69 -2.25 -21.84
C LEU A 114 13.20 -0.82 -22.04
N VAL A 115 13.68 -0.19 -23.11
CA VAL A 115 13.02 1.01 -23.66
C VAL A 115 11.67 0.54 -24.16
N LEU A 116 10.62 1.14 -23.60
CA LEU A 116 9.24 1.00 -24.04
C LEU A 116 9.18 1.24 -25.56
N THR A 117 8.74 0.23 -26.32
CA THR A 117 8.25 0.34 -27.70
C THR A 117 7.08 -0.60 -27.90
#